data_AF-A0A3G6IY63-F1
#
_entry.id   AF-A0A3G6IY63-F1
#
_cell.length_a   1.000
_cell.length_b   1.000
_cell.length_c   1.000
_cell.angle_alpha   90.00
_cell.angle_beta   90.00
_cell.angle_gamma   90.00
#
_symmetry.space_group_name_H-M   'P 1'
#
loop_
_entity.id
_entity.type
_entity.pdbx_description
1 polymer ?
#
loop_
_entity_poly.entity_id
_entity_poly.type
_entity_poly.pdbx_seq_one_letter_code
_entity_poly.pdbx_strand_id
1 'polypeptide(L)'
;MAQLDPLIHPIQRLAICATLYGAGAVEGLNEMRFSKLAEATALSPSALSKHLRALEEAGYLSKFREIGSTRADDVLWLQLSHAGRDAYKEHMAALEGLEKEQHPQNQSVRVQQKRG
;
A
#
# COMPACT_ATOMS: atom_id res chain seq x y z
N MET A 1 5.74 8.48 19.84
CA MET A 1 4.77 7.46 19.38
C MET A 1 4.99 7.25 17.90
N ALA A 2 5.11 6.00 17.46
CA ALA A 2 5.17 5.69 16.04
C ALA A 2 3.85 6.14 15.39
N GLN A 3 3.91 7.14 14.51
CA GLN A 3 2.70 7.73 13.92
C GLN A 3 2.25 6.86 12.74
N LEU A 4 1.35 5.93 13.01
CA LEU A 4 0.69 5.18 11.96
C LEU A 4 -0.12 6.14 11.08
N ASP A 5 0.22 6.21 9.80
CA ASP A 5 -0.54 6.99 8.83
C ASP A 5 -1.99 6.46 8.74
N PRO A 6 -3.01 7.28 9.12
CA PRO A 6 -4.41 6.85 9.12
C PRO A 6 -4.99 6.72 7.71
N LEU A 7 -4.39 7.37 6.71
CA LEU A 7 -4.73 7.14 5.32
C LEU A 7 -4.23 5.76 4.87
N ILE A 8 -3.03 5.34 5.23
CA ILE A 8 -2.51 4.02 4.84
C ILE A 8 -3.14 2.89 5.68
N HIS A 9 -3.48 3.16 6.94
CA HIS A 9 -3.95 2.17 7.92
C HIS A 9 -5.06 1.21 7.43
N PRO A 10 -6.11 1.65 6.70
CA PRO A 10 -7.11 0.72 6.19
C PRO A 10 -6.51 -0.33 5.26
N ILE A 11 -6.82 -1.60 5.56
CA ILE A 11 -6.15 -2.77 5.00
C ILE A 11 -6.07 -2.77 3.47
N GLN A 12 -7.11 -2.28 2.78
CA GLN A 12 -7.12 -2.21 1.31
C GLN A 12 -6.11 -1.19 0.77
N ARG A 13 -5.95 -0.04 1.43
CA ARG A 13 -4.97 0.98 1.01
C ARG A 13 -3.55 0.56 1.36
N LEU A 14 -3.35 -0.07 2.52
CA LEU A 14 -2.08 -0.71 2.84
C LEU A 14 -1.69 -1.76 1.78
N ALA A 15 -2.62 -2.64 1.38
CA ALA A 15 -2.38 -3.65 0.35
C ALA A 15 -2.04 -3.05 -1.03
N ILE A 16 -2.74 -1.99 -1.43
CA ILE A 16 -2.45 -1.23 -2.65
C ILE A 16 -1.03 -0.66 -2.60
N CYS A 17 -0.70 0.09 -1.55
CA CYS A 17 0.63 0.70 -1.40
C CYS A 17 1.74 -0.36 -1.36
N ALA A 18 1.54 -1.46 -0.63
CA ALA A 18 2.49 -2.56 -0.56
C ALA A 18 2.73 -3.23 -1.91
N THR A 19 1.66 -3.45 -2.69
CA THR A 19 1.74 -4.08 -4.01
C THR A 19 2.47 -3.18 -5.01
N LEU A 20 2.13 -1.88 -5.06
CA LEU A 20 2.80 -0.91 -5.93
C LEU A 20 4.28 -0.74 -5.55
N TYR A 21 4.58 -0.64 -4.24
CA TYR A 21 5.95 -0.54 -3.74
C TYR A 21 6.77 -1.78 -4.11
N GLY A 22 6.23 -2.98 -3.87
CA GLY A 22 6.91 -4.25 -4.20
C GLY A 22 7.14 -4.45 -5.69
N ALA A 23 6.25 -3.93 -6.54
CA ALA A 23 6.41 -3.93 -7.99
C ALA A 23 7.36 -2.83 -8.51
N GLY A 24 7.87 -1.95 -7.65
CA GLY A 24 8.65 -0.78 -8.05
C GLY A 24 7.85 0.23 -8.87
N ALA A 25 6.51 0.18 -8.79
CA ALA A 25 5.59 1.09 -9.48
C ALA A 25 5.55 2.44 -8.75
N VAL A 26 6.60 3.22 -8.97
CA VAL A 26 6.85 4.53 -8.36
C VAL A 26 7.16 5.51 -9.48
N GLU A 27 6.69 6.75 -9.32
CA GLU A 27 6.97 7.86 -10.23
C GLU A 27 8.46 7.92 -10.62
N GLY A 28 8.72 8.05 -11.92
CA GLY A 28 10.07 8.07 -12.49
C GLY A 28 10.77 6.71 -12.58
N LEU A 29 10.17 5.63 -12.07
CA LEU A 29 10.75 4.27 -12.13
C LEU A 29 9.94 3.33 -13.01
N ASN A 30 8.78 2.87 -12.53
CA ASN A 30 7.91 1.96 -13.26
C ASN A 30 6.44 2.24 -12.93
N GLU A 31 5.55 1.52 -13.59
CA GLU A 31 4.11 1.65 -13.48
C GLU A 31 3.43 0.28 -13.51
N MET A 32 2.25 0.20 -12.87
CA MET A 32 1.44 -1.01 -12.84
C MET A 32 0.07 -0.75 -13.45
N ARG A 33 -0.39 -1.67 -14.30
CA ARG A 33 -1.74 -1.64 -14.86
C ARG A 33 -2.78 -1.81 -13.76
N PHE A 34 -3.87 -1.05 -13.85
CA PHE A 34 -5.02 -1.17 -12.93
C PHE A 34 -5.55 -2.60 -12.83
N SER A 35 -5.66 -3.32 -13.95
CA SER A 35 -6.11 -4.72 -13.97
C SER A 35 -5.18 -5.63 -13.16
N LYS A 36 -3.86 -5.42 -13.24
CA LYS A 36 -2.88 -6.21 -12.50
C LYS A 36 -2.93 -5.90 -11.01
N LEU A 37 -3.13 -4.63 -10.64
CA LEU A 37 -3.31 -4.25 -9.24
C LEU A 37 -4.60 -4.84 -8.66
N ALA A 38 -5.70 -4.83 -9.42
CA ALA A 38 -6.97 -5.43 -9.01
C ALA A 38 -6.83 -6.94 -8.75
N GLU A 39 -6.14 -7.66 -9.65
CA GLU A 39 -5.82 -9.07 -9.48
C GLU A 39 -4.99 -9.32 -8.21
N ALA A 40 -3.88 -8.58 -8.05
CA ALA A 40 -2.96 -8.76 -6.93
C ALA A 40 -3.58 -8.44 -5.56
N THR A 41 -4.53 -7.49 -5.52
CA THR A 41 -5.21 -7.08 -4.28
C THR A 41 -6.55 -7.80 -4.06
N ALA A 42 -7.00 -8.61 -5.03
CA ALA A 42 -8.32 -9.24 -5.06
C ALA A 42 -9.49 -8.26 -4.84
N LEU A 43 -9.31 -6.99 -5.22
CA LEU A 43 -10.34 -5.95 -5.10
C LEU A 43 -11.20 -5.89 -6.37
N SER A 44 -12.49 -5.64 -6.19
CA SER A 44 -13.36 -5.31 -7.32
C SER A 44 -12.94 -3.97 -7.95
N PRO A 45 -13.19 -3.75 -9.26
CA PRO A 45 -12.83 -2.49 -9.91
C PRO A 45 -13.44 -1.25 -9.24
N SER A 46 -14.66 -1.35 -8.72
CA SER A 46 -15.33 -0.25 -8.01
C SER A 46 -14.70 0.03 -6.65
N ALA A 47 -14.36 -1.01 -5.88
CA ALA A 47 -13.68 -0.86 -4.60
C ALA A 47 -12.27 -0.27 -4.79
N LEU A 48 -11.50 -0.82 -5.73
CA LEU A 48 -10.17 -0.32 -6.05
C LEU A 48 -10.21 1.16 -6.46
N SER A 49 -11.13 1.53 -7.36
CA SER A 49 -11.28 2.92 -7.80
C SER A 49 -11.56 3.88 -6.64
N LYS A 50 -12.37 3.47 -5.66
CA LYS A 50 -12.64 4.28 -4.45
C LYS A 50 -11.37 4.49 -3.62
N HIS A 51 -10.58 3.44 -3.41
CA HIS A 51 -9.35 3.53 -2.64
C HIS A 51 -8.26 4.34 -3.36
N LEU A 52 -8.13 4.17 -4.69
CA LEU A 52 -7.19 4.93 -5.51
C LEU A 52 -7.50 6.43 -5.48
N ARG A 53 -8.78 6.82 -5.56
CA ARG A 53 -9.18 8.24 -5.43
C ARG A 53 -8.74 8.84 -4.10
N ALA A 54 -8.97 8.13 -2.99
CA ALA A 54 -8.54 8.61 -1.68
C ALA A 54 -7.01 8.77 -1.55
N LEU A 55 -6.23 7.89 -2.18
CA LEU A 55 -4.76 7.98 -2.21
C LEU A 55 -4.29 9.12 -3.12
N GLU A 56 -4.93 9.31 -4.26
CA GLU A 56 -4.64 10.39 -5.21
C GLU A 56 -4.98 11.77 -4.64
N GLU A 57 -6.13 11.92 -3.97
CA GLU A 57 -6.54 13.16 -3.31
C GLU A 57 -5.57 13.58 -2.18
N ALA A 58 -4.90 12.61 -1.56
CA ALA A 58 -3.85 12.84 -0.58
C ALA A 58 -2.45 12.99 -1.20
N GLY A 59 -2.32 12.89 -2.52
CA GLY A 59 -1.05 13.02 -3.24
C GLY A 59 -0.12 11.81 -3.10
N TYR A 60 -0.61 10.65 -2.68
CA TYR A 60 0.20 9.43 -2.50
C TYR A 60 0.29 8.57 -3.75
N LEU A 61 -0.55 8.85 -4.75
CA LEU A 61 -0.67 8.06 -5.95
C LEU A 61 -0.93 8.96 -7.14
N SER A 62 -0.33 8.63 -8.27
CA SER A 62 -0.67 9.17 -9.57
C SER A 62 -1.21 8.08 -10.48
N LYS A 63 -2.08 8.48 -11.40
CA LYS A 63 -2.63 7.61 -12.43
C LYS A 63 -2.69 8.36 -13.74
N PHE A 64 -2.49 7.65 -14.84
CA PHE A 64 -2.68 8.22 -16.16
C PHE A 64 -3.25 7.18 -17.11
N ARG A 65 -3.94 7.66 -18.15
CA ARG A 65 -4.58 6.81 -19.14
C ARG A 65 -3.76 6.84 -20.42
N GLU A 66 -3.35 5.67 -20.87
CA GLU A 66 -2.87 5.45 -22.22
C GLU A 66 -4.09 5.17 -23.11
N ILE A 67 -4.24 5.94 -24.18
CA ILE A 67 -5.38 5.82 -25.11
C ILE A 67 -4.99 4.87 -26.23
N GLY A 68 -5.76 3.78 -26.37
CA GLY A 68 -5.58 2.81 -27.42
C GLY A 68 -6.39 3.11 -28.69
N SER A 69 -6.27 2.25 -29.69
CA SER A 69 -7.03 2.36 -30.95
C SER A 69 -8.54 2.24 -30.75
N THR A 70 -8.96 1.46 -29.73
CA THR A 70 -10.35 1.36 -29.29
C THR A 70 -10.46 1.64 -27.79
N ARG A 71 -11.68 1.92 -27.32
CA ARG A 71 -11.94 2.14 -25.89
C ARG A 71 -11.59 0.92 -25.02
N ALA A 72 -11.63 -0.29 -25.58
CA ALA A 72 -11.26 -1.52 -24.90
C ALA A 72 -9.73 -1.66 -24.73
N ASP A 73 -8.95 -0.96 -25.56
CA ASP A 73 -7.49 -0.97 -25.53
C ASP A 73 -6.91 0.08 -24.57
N ASP A 74 -7.76 0.94 -23.98
CA ASP A 74 -7.30 1.96 -23.03
C ASP A 74 -6.75 1.31 -21.75
N VAL A 75 -5.51 1.66 -21.42
CA VAL A 75 -4.85 1.18 -20.20
C VAL A 75 -4.82 2.29 -19.15
N LEU A 76 -5.18 1.93 -17.92
CA LEU A 76 -4.99 2.82 -16.76
C LEU A 76 -3.74 2.37 -16.01
N TRP A 77 -2.74 3.24 -15.99
CA TRP A 77 -1.47 3.04 -15.30
C TRP A 77 -1.49 3.73 -13.94
N LEU A 78 -0.82 3.10 -12.96
CA LEU A 78 -0.82 3.51 -11.56
C LEU A 78 0.62 3.50 -11.04
N GLN A 79 0.97 4.53 -10.25
CA GLN A 79 2.27 4.69 -9.62
C GLN A 79 2.10 5.30 -8.23
N LEU A 80 2.90 4.86 -7.26
CA LEU A 80 3.08 5.64 -6.05
C LEU A 80 3.81 6.94 -6.40
N SER A 81 3.36 8.05 -5.82
CA SER A 81 4.18 9.26 -5.82
C SER A 81 5.39 9.07 -4.91
N HIS A 82 6.37 9.97 -5.01
CA HIS A 82 7.47 9.99 -4.04
C HIS A 82 6.96 10.12 -2.60
N ALA A 83 5.98 11.00 -2.37
CA ALA A 83 5.35 11.17 -1.07
C ALA A 83 4.62 9.89 -0.58
N GLY A 84 3.88 9.21 -1.47
CA GLY A 84 3.18 7.97 -1.11
C GLY A 84 4.13 6.80 -0.84
N ARG A 85 5.24 6.72 -1.58
CA ARG A 85 6.33 5.75 -1.31
C ARG A 85 6.92 5.99 0.08
N ASP A 86 7.25 7.23 0.41
CA ASP A 86 7.88 7.55 1.68
C ASP A 86 6.90 7.35 2.85
N ALA A 87 5.64 7.78 2.70
CA ALA A 87 4.58 7.51 3.68
C ALA A 87 4.37 6.00 3.94
N TYR A 88 4.40 5.17 2.89
CA TYR A 88 4.34 3.71 3.05
C TYR A 88 5.53 3.17 3.83
N LYS A 89 6.75 3.61 3.52
CA LYS A 89 7.97 3.18 4.24
C LYS A 89 7.93 3.60 5.71
N GLU A 90 7.53 4.84 5.98
CA GLU A 90 7.38 5.35 7.34
C GLU A 90 6.33 4.58 8.13
N HIS A 91 5.20 4.25 7.50
CA HIS A 91 4.16 3.41 8.11
C HIS A 91 4.69 2.01 8.47
N MET A 92 5.47 1.38 7.60
CA MET A 92 6.08 0.07 7.88
C MET A 92 7.14 0.15 8.99
N ALA A 93 7.97 1.20 8.98
CA ALA A 93 8.94 1.45 10.04
C ALA A 93 8.26 1.70 11.40
N ALA A 94 7.09 2.37 11.39
CA ALA A 94 6.29 2.58 12.59
C ALA A 94 5.76 1.25 13.16
N LEU A 95 5.27 0.34 12.32
CA LEU A 95 4.85 -1.01 12.74
C LEU A 95 6.02 -1.83 13.30
N GLU A 96 7.17 -1.81 12.64
CA GLU A 96 8.39 -2.49 13.11
C GLU A 96 8.89 -1.89 14.44
N GLY A 97 8.77 -0.57 14.61
CA GLY A 97 9.10 0.11 15.87
C GLY A 97 8.22 -0.36 17.03
N LEU A 98 6.92 -0.53 16.80
CA LEU A 98 5.99 -1.08 17.79
C LEU A 98 6.36 -2.53 18.15
N GLU A 99 6.73 -3.36 17.18
CA GLU A 99 7.20 -4.73 17.42
C GLU A 99 8.47 -4.76 18.29
N LYS A 100 9.47 -3.95 17.91
CA LYS A 100 10.76 -3.87 18.62
C LYS A 100 10.62 -3.38 20.06
N GLU A 101 9.72 -2.43 20.33
CA GLU A 101 9.45 -1.94 21.69
C GLU A 101 8.89 -3.04 22.62
N GLN A 102 8.27 -4.07 22.05
CA GLN A 102 7.72 -5.21 22.79
C GLN A 102 8.64 -6.45 22.83
N HIS A 103 9.80 -6.42 22.16
CA HIS A 103 10.77 -7.52 22.13
C HIS A 103 11.54 -7.70 23.47
N PRO A 104 12.06 -8.92 23.76
CA PRO A 104 11.95 -9.60 25.06
C PRO A 104 12.98 -9.24 26.15
N GLN A 105 13.39 -7.97 26.26
CA GLN A 105 13.90 -7.49 27.56
C GLN A 105 12.74 -7.13 28.51
N ASN A 106 11.51 -7.09 28.00
CA ASN A 106 10.32 -6.75 28.76
C ASN A 106 9.79 -7.99 29.51
N GLN A 107 9.96 -8.04 30.83
CA GLN A 107 9.54 -9.13 31.74
C GLN A 107 8.00 -9.28 31.89
N SER A 108 7.23 -8.60 31.06
CA SER A 108 5.77 -8.39 31.18
C SER A 108 4.92 -9.34 30.32
N VAL A 109 5.53 -10.18 29.47
CA VAL A 109 4.81 -11.19 28.66
C VAL A 109 5.02 -12.59 29.24
N ARG A 110 3.96 -13.21 29.78
CA ARG A 110 3.99 -14.61 30.27
C ARG A 110 4.04 -15.57 29.08
N VAL A 111 5.13 -16.32 28.96
CA VAL A 111 5.20 -17.46 28.03
C VAL A 111 4.24 -18.55 28.51
N GLN A 112 3.20 -18.84 27.74
CA GLN A 112 2.37 -20.02 28.01
C GLN A 112 3.15 -21.27 27.57
N GLN A 113 3.76 -21.97 28.52
CA GLN A 113 4.26 -23.31 28.28
C GLN A 113 3.08 -24.24 28.01
N LYS A 114 3.00 -24.78 26.79
CA LYS A 114 2.08 -25.88 26.44
C LYS A 114 2.36 -27.04 27.39
N ARG A 115 1.44 -27.34 28.31
CA ARG A 115 1.43 -28.60 29.04
C ARG A 115 1.14 -29.71 28.03
N GLY A 116 2.01 -30.73 28.04
CA GLY A 116 1.90 -31.92 27.20
C GLY A 116 0.71 -32.80 27.55
#